data_AF-A0A2N1QKF4-F1
#
_entry.id   AF-A0A2N1QKF4-F1
#
_cell.length_a   1.000
_cell.length_b   1.000
_cell.length_c   1.000
_cell.angle_alpha   90.00
_cell.angle_beta   90.00
_cell.angle_gamma   90.00
#
_symmetry.space_group_name_H-M   'P 1'
#
loop_
_entity.id
_entity.type
_entity.pdbx_description
1 polymer ?
#
loop_
_entity_poly.entity_id
_entity_poly.type
_entity_poly.pdbx_seq_one_letter_code
_entity_poly.pdbx_strand_id
1 'polypeptide(L)'
;MSLEQQYLIDQTFKRIAKFDSLKFLFDMVLYVAGVLAILFILIGRFDWVYAITVPFMTSIYLLVKHAYLVKQVKKTIHNQFYFVEHTHPKQTLYIPIMDKVNKKYYLKRAALYIQDDQLFMDALRQKTFSSLPDESITIPYGEEFFLSTVTHDELNHVIICNGTLIDTPYRFIVIYESTIFNRLETLVKIENKEV
;
A
#
# COMPACT_ATOMS: atom_id res chain seq x y z
N MET A 1 20.06 0.50 -7.04
CA MET A 1 18.62 0.72 -7.36
C MET A 1 18.49 1.41 -8.71
N SER A 2 17.87 0.75 -9.70
CA SER A 2 17.65 1.30 -11.05
C SER A 2 16.64 2.47 -11.05
N LEU A 3 16.65 3.30 -12.08
CA LEU A 3 15.69 4.43 -12.23
C LEU A 3 14.23 3.94 -12.23
N GLU A 4 13.98 2.84 -12.93
CA GLU A 4 12.67 2.18 -12.99
C GLU A 4 12.20 1.72 -11.60
N GLN A 5 13.11 1.14 -10.80
CA GLN A 5 12.79 0.72 -9.43
C GLN A 5 12.39 1.90 -8.54
N GLN A 6 13.07 3.06 -8.68
CA GLN A 6 12.71 4.26 -7.92
C GLN A 6 11.34 4.79 -8.34
N TYR A 7 11.07 4.79 -9.65
CA TYR A 7 9.77 5.21 -10.18
C TYR A 7 8.62 4.40 -9.58
N LEU A 8 8.72 3.06 -9.57
CA LEU A 8 7.68 2.19 -9.02
C LEU A 8 7.45 2.43 -7.53
N ILE A 9 8.51 2.56 -6.75
CA ILE A 9 8.44 2.82 -5.30
C ILE A 9 7.79 4.18 -5.02
N ASP A 10 8.21 5.23 -5.72
CA ASP A 10 7.72 6.59 -5.51
C ASP A 10 6.25 6.75 -5.93
N GLN A 11 5.85 6.15 -7.06
CA GLN A 11 4.46 6.17 -7.51
C GLN A 11 3.56 5.36 -6.57
N THR A 12 4.02 4.20 -6.11
CA THR A 12 3.32 3.40 -5.10
C THR A 12 3.12 4.21 -3.82
N PHE A 13 4.19 4.84 -3.33
CA PHE A 13 4.13 5.70 -2.15
C PHE A 13 3.12 6.84 -2.31
N LYS A 14 3.15 7.58 -3.42
CA LYS A 14 2.22 8.68 -3.70
C LYS A 14 0.75 8.23 -3.65
N ARG A 15 0.45 7.01 -4.11
CA ARG A 15 -0.91 6.46 -4.11
C ARG A 15 -1.40 6.07 -2.71
N ILE A 16 -0.54 5.46 -1.90
CA ILE A 16 -0.89 5.01 -0.54
C ILE A 16 -0.93 6.18 0.44
N ALA A 17 0.04 7.10 0.37
CA ALA A 17 0.23 8.18 1.33
C ALA A 17 -0.62 9.43 1.03
N LYS A 18 -1.67 9.32 0.20
CA LYS A 18 -2.50 10.47 -0.17
C LYS A 18 -3.24 11.04 1.05
N PHE A 19 -3.08 12.35 1.28
CA PHE A 19 -3.81 13.05 2.32
C PHE A 19 -5.32 13.03 2.04
N ASP A 20 -6.11 12.64 3.03
CA ASP A 20 -7.56 12.60 2.97
C ASP A 20 -8.12 13.74 3.82
N SER A 21 -8.41 14.86 3.16
CA SER A 21 -8.91 16.08 3.80
C SER A 21 -10.28 15.87 4.46
N LEU A 22 -11.13 15.04 3.87
CA LEU A 22 -12.46 14.76 4.41
C LEU A 22 -12.36 13.94 5.69
N LYS A 23 -11.52 12.90 5.70
CA LYS A 23 -11.24 12.15 6.93
C LYS A 23 -10.57 13.04 7.99
N PHE A 24 -9.62 13.88 7.60
CA PHE A 24 -8.98 14.82 8.53
C PHE A 24 -9.99 15.75 9.20
N LEU A 25 -10.92 16.32 8.42
CA LEU A 25 -11.97 17.19 8.94
C LEU A 25 -12.91 16.44 9.89
N PHE A 26 -13.33 15.23 9.52
CA PHE A 26 -14.17 14.38 10.37
C PHE A 26 -13.47 14.01 11.69
N ASP A 27 -12.21 13.56 11.61
CA ASP A 27 -11.39 13.24 12.78
C ASP A 27 -11.20 14.50 13.64
N MET A 28 -11.00 15.68 13.04
CA MET A 28 -10.88 16.94 13.78
C MET A 28 -12.15 17.25 14.57
N VAL A 29 -13.32 17.24 13.92
CA VAL A 29 -14.60 17.52 14.59
C VAL A 29 -14.85 16.53 15.73
N LEU A 30 -14.61 15.24 15.49
CA LEU A 30 -14.80 14.20 16.49
C LEU A 30 -13.89 14.38 17.71
N TYR A 31 -12.59 14.62 17.50
CA TYR A 31 -11.63 14.79 18.59
C TYR A 31 -11.90 16.09 19.36
N VAL A 32 -12.18 17.20 18.67
CA VAL A 32 -12.50 18.48 19.30
C VAL A 32 -13.77 18.36 20.14
N ALA A 33 -14.85 17.79 19.58
CA ALA A 33 -16.11 17.60 20.29
C ALA A 33 -15.93 16.70 21.52
N GLY A 34 -15.19 15.59 21.38
CA GLY A 34 -14.90 14.68 22.48
C GLY A 34 -14.12 15.34 23.62
N VAL A 35 -13.03 16.06 23.30
CA VAL A 35 -12.21 16.75 24.29
C VAL A 35 -12.99 17.87 24.98
N LEU A 36 -13.75 18.67 24.23
CA LEU A 36 -14.58 19.74 24.81
C LEU A 36 -15.69 19.18 25.71
N ALA A 37 -16.32 18.05 25.33
CA ALA A 37 -17.33 17.39 26.16
C ALA A 37 -16.74 16.90 27.49
N ILE A 38 -15.56 16.27 27.44
CA ILE A 38 -14.85 15.83 28.65
C ILE A 38 -14.50 17.02 29.55
N LEU A 39 -13.94 18.10 28.97
CA LEU A 39 -13.60 19.30 29.72
C LEU A 39 -14.83 19.96 30.35
N PHE A 40 -15.96 20.01 29.62
CA PHE A 40 -17.20 20.57 30.13
C PHE A 40 -17.73 19.79 31.34
N ILE A 41 -17.69 18.45 31.29
CA ILE A 41 -18.11 17.60 32.41
C ILE A 41 -17.19 17.79 33.63
N LEU A 42 -15.87 17.91 33.43
CA LEU A 42 -14.90 18.01 34.53
C LEU A 42 -14.85 19.39 35.18
N ILE A 43 -14.92 20.47 34.40
CA ILE A 43 -14.73 21.85 34.87
C ILE A 43 -16.08 22.53 35.15
N GLY A 44 -17.17 22.02 34.56
CA GLY A 44 -18.52 22.57 34.72
C GLY A 44 -18.73 23.94 34.09
N ARG A 45 -17.73 24.45 33.35
CA ARG A 45 -17.78 25.76 32.67
C ARG A 45 -17.10 25.67 31.30
N PHE A 46 -17.66 26.39 30.34
CA PHE A 46 -17.09 26.57 29.00
C PHE A 46 -16.36 27.91 28.93
N ASP A 47 -15.08 27.87 28.57
CA ASP A 47 -14.24 29.06 28.37
C ASP A 47 -13.87 29.18 26.89
N TRP A 48 -13.90 30.42 26.37
CA TRP A 48 -13.46 30.76 25.02
C TRP A 48 -12.00 30.38 24.77
N VAL A 49 -11.16 30.38 25.81
CA VAL A 49 -9.78 29.90 25.71
C VAL A 49 -9.77 28.44 25.22
N TYR A 50 -10.58 27.57 25.81
CA TYR A 50 -10.67 26.15 25.40
C TYR A 50 -11.23 26.00 23.99
N ALA A 51 -12.21 26.83 23.61
CA ALA A 51 -12.80 26.82 22.27
C ALA A 51 -11.77 27.10 21.16
N ILE A 52 -10.68 27.82 21.46
CA ILE A 52 -9.62 28.12 20.50
C ILE A 52 -8.45 27.15 20.65
N THR A 53 -7.99 26.88 21.88
CA THR A 53 -6.80 26.06 22.11
C THR A 53 -7.02 24.59 21.74
N VAL A 54 -8.22 24.05 21.98
CA VAL A 54 -8.50 22.63 21.68
C VAL A 54 -8.48 22.34 20.18
N PRO A 55 -9.17 23.10 19.30
CA PRO A 55 -9.05 22.90 17.85
C PRO A 55 -7.62 23.08 17.34
N PHE A 56 -6.89 24.07 17.85
CA PHE A 56 -5.51 24.31 17.43
C PHE A 56 -4.59 23.13 17.78
N MET A 57 -4.61 22.67 19.03
CA MET A 57 -3.81 21.53 19.48
C MET A 57 -4.23 20.23 18.79
N THR A 58 -5.52 20.02 18.57
CA THR A 58 -6.03 18.85 17.84
C THR A 58 -5.55 18.84 16.40
N SER A 59 -5.54 20.01 15.74
CA SER A 59 -5.05 20.15 14.37
C SER A 59 -3.56 19.81 14.28
N ILE A 60 -2.73 20.34 15.19
CA ILE A 60 -1.31 19.99 15.28
C ILE A 60 -1.13 18.49 15.48
N TYR A 61 -1.85 17.90 16.45
CA TYR A 61 -1.77 16.48 16.75
C TYR A 61 -2.11 15.61 15.52
N LEU A 62 -3.21 15.91 14.82
CA LEU A 62 -3.63 15.15 13.64
C LEU A 62 -2.65 15.30 12.47
N LEU A 63 -2.06 16.49 12.28
CA LEU A 63 -1.03 16.71 11.26
C LEU A 63 0.24 15.92 11.58
N VAL A 64 0.71 15.94 12.83
CA VAL A 64 1.87 15.16 13.28
C VAL A 64 1.61 13.66 13.12
N LYS A 65 0.42 13.19 13.52
CA LYS A 65 -0.01 11.80 13.35
C LYS A 65 -0.02 11.40 11.87
N HIS A 66 -0.52 12.27 10.99
CA HIS A 66 -0.50 12.01 9.55
C HIS A 66 0.93 11.94 9.00
N ALA A 67 1.79 12.90 9.36
CA ALA A 67 3.20 12.90 8.96
C ALA A 67 3.94 11.63 9.41
N TYR A 68 3.65 11.14 10.62
CA TYR A 68 4.19 9.88 11.13
C TYR A 68 3.74 8.68 10.29
N LEU A 69 2.44 8.60 9.95
CA LEU A 69 1.91 7.53 9.09
C LEU A 69 2.56 7.55 7.70
N VAL A 70 2.71 8.73 7.09
CA VAL A 70 3.38 8.88 5.79
C VAL A 70 4.83 8.38 5.86
N LYS A 71 5.57 8.77 6.91
CA LYS A 71 6.94 8.28 7.14
C LYS A 71 6.98 6.76 7.31
N GLN A 72 6.02 6.20 8.04
CA GLN A 72 5.93 4.76 8.25
C GLN A 72 5.65 4.01 6.95
N VAL A 73 4.70 4.47 6.12
CA VAL A 73 4.42 3.86 4.81
C VAL A 73 5.67 3.87 3.92
N LYS A 74 6.37 5.00 3.83
CA LYS A 74 7.61 5.09 3.05
C LYS A 74 8.64 4.07 3.53
N LYS A 75 8.83 3.99 4.85
CA LYS A 75 9.74 3.03 5.48
C LYS A 75 9.33 1.59 5.16
N THR A 76 8.04 1.24 5.25
CA THR A 76 7.56 -0.10 4.96
C THR A 76 7.82 -0.51 3.52
N ILE A 77 7.56 0.35 2.53
CA ILE A 77 7.83 0.03 1.11
C ILE A 77 9.33 -0.24 0.88
N HIS A 78 10.20 0.60 1.45
CA HIS A 78 11.65 0.42 1.33
C HIS A 78 12.13 -0.85 2.05
N ASN A 79 11.55 -1.16 3.21
CA ASN A 79 11.89 -2.36 3.97
C ASN A 79 11.46 -3.65 3.25
N GLN A 80 10.31 -3.64 2.58
CA GLN A 80 9.90 -4.77 1.72
C GLN A 80 10.85 -4.91 0.52
N PHE A 81 11.17 -3.80 -0.17
CA PHE A 81 12.15 -3.81 -1.27
C PHE A 81 13.51 -4.38 -0.82
N TYR A 82 14.05 -3.86 0.28
CA TYR A 82 15.33 -4.31 0.85
C TYR A 82 15.29 -5.81 1.19
N PHE A 83 14.21 -6.27 1.80
CA PHE A 83 14.04 -7.68 2.16
C PHE A 83 14.04 -8.59 0.92
N VAL A 84 13.28 -8.25 -0.13
CA VAL A 84 13.24 -9.05 -1.36
C VAL A 84 14.60 -8.99 -2.09
N GLU A 85 15.25 -7.82 -2.13
CA GLU A 85 16.59 -7.68 -2.73
C GLU A 85 17.64 -8.53 -2.03
N HIS A 86 17.55 -8.70 -0.70
CA HIS A 86 18.48 -9.54 0.06
C HIS A 86 18.18 -11.03 -0.06
N THR A 87 16.89 -11.40 -0.15
CA THR A 87 16.46 -12.78 -0.26
C THR A 87 16.66 -13.32 -1.68
N HIS A 88 16.47 -12.46 -2.68
CA HIS A 88 16.60 -12.76 -4.10
C HIS A 88 17.59 -11.81 -4.79
N PRO A 89 18.91 -11.96 -4.57
CA PRO A 89 19.92 -11.02 -5.07
C PRO A 89 20.03 -10.97 -6.61
N LYS A 90 19.44 -11.95 -7.30
CA LYS A 90 19.37 -12.02 -8.77
C LYS A 90 18.09 -11.38 -9.33
N GLN A 91 17.20 -10.85 -8.50
CA GLN A 91 16.02 -10.17 -9.00
C GLN A 91 16.42 -8.99 -9.91
N THR A 92 15.69 -8.81 -10.99
CA THR A 92 15.88 -7.70 -11.91
C THR A 92 14.96 -6.53 -11.56
N LEU A 93 13.74 -6.83 -11.10
CA LEU A 93 12.73 -5.81 -10.80
C LEU A 93 11.86 -6.25 -9.62
N TYR A 94 11.68 -5.36 -8.65
CA TYR A 94 10.71 -5.48 -7.57
C TYR A 94 9.48 -4.61 -7.86
N ILE A 95 8.30 -5.21 -7.76
CA ILE A 95 7.02 -4.60 -8.09
C ILE A 95 6.15 -4.62 -6.82
N PRO A 96 6.00 -3.47 -6.13
CA PRO A 96 5.12 -3.37 -4.97
C PRO A 96 3.67 -3.70 -5.34
N ILE A 97 3.03 -4.52 -4.52
CA ILE A 97 1.61 -4.86 -4.69
C ILE A 97 0.76 -4.01 -3.74
N MET A 98 -0.34 -3.47 -4.28
CA MET A 98 -1.34 -2.73 -3.53
C MET A 98 -2.70 -3.43 -3.54
N ASP A 99 -3.54 -3.07 -2.58
CA ASP A 99 -4.97 -3.27 -2.62
C ASP A 99 -5.70 -1.93 -2.64
N LYS A 100 -6.97 -1.93 -3.02
CA LYS A 100 -7.86 -0.77 -2.94
C LYS A 100 -9.08 -1.13 -2.13
N VAL A 101 -9.23 -0.50 -0.97
CA VAL A 101 -10.45 -0.56 -0.15
C VAL A 101 -11.13 0.79 -0.21
N ASN A 102 -12.34 0.83 -0.77
CA ASN A 102 -13.07 2.06 -1.09
C ASN A 102 -12.23 3.01 -1.97
N LYS A 103 -11.88 4.19 -1.45
CA LYS A 103 -11.09 5.22 -2.15
C LYS A 103 -9.60 5.22 -1.78
N LYS A 104 -9.13 4.26 -0.98
CA LYS A 104 -7.76 4.23 -0.46
C LYS A 104 -6.98 3.02 -0.94
N TYR A 105 -5.71 3.28 -1.25
CA TYR A 105 -4.74 2.25 -1.58
C TYR A 105 -3.97 1.84 -0.33
N TYR A 106 -3.71 0.54 -0.21
CA TYR A 106 -2.97 -0.05 0.89
C TYR A 106 -1.87 -0.94 0.32
N LEU A 107 -0.68 -0.90 0.90
CA LEU A 107 0.38 -1.84 0.55
C LEU A 107 -0.01 -3.24 1.04
N LYS A 108 0.02 -4.24 0.16
CA LYS A 108 -0.16 -5.62 0.59
C LYS A 108 1.11 -6.13 1.27
N ARG A 109 0.96 -7.16 2.08
CA ARG A 109 2.10 -7.96 2.60
C ARG A 109 2.51 -9.00 1.57
N ALA A 110 2.68 -8.55 0.34
CA ALA A 110 3.14 -9.36 -0.77
C ALA A 110 3.81 -8.44 -1.79
N ALA A 111 4.72 -8.99 -2.56
CA ALA A 111 5.38 -8.29 -3.64
C ALA A 111 5.54 -9.22 -4.84
N LEU A 112 5.52 -8.64 -6.04
CA LEU A 112 5.95 -9.35 -7.23
C LEU A 112 7.42 -9.02 -7.47
N TYR A 113 8.17 -9.97 -8.01
CA TYR A 113 9.49 -9.69 -8.53
C TYR A 113 9.75 -10.51 -9.80
N ILE A 114 10.68 -10.01 -10.61
CA ILE A 114 11.12 -10.66 -11.83
C ILE A 114 12.53 -11.17 -11.61
N GLN A 115 12.76 -12.44 -11.88
CA GLN A 115 14.09 -13.07 -11.87
C GLN A 115 14.19 -14.03 -13.05
N ASP A 116 15.31 -13.98 -13.78
CA ASP A 116 15.59 -14.90 -14.90
C ASP A 116 14.45 -15.00 -15.93
N ASP A 117 13.80 -13.86 -16.20
CA ASP A 117 12.63 -13.71 -17.06
C ASP A 117 11.37 -14.50 -16.61
N GLN A 118 11.30 -14.88 -15.34
CA GLN A 118 10.12 -15.46 -14.71
C GLN A 118 9.51 -14.49 -13.69
N LEU A 119 8.19 -14.56 -13.54
CA LEU A 119 7.44 -13.79 -12.54
C LEU A 119 7.27 -14.62 -11.28
N PHE A 120 7.60 -14.04 -10.14
CA PHE A 120 7.42 -14.64 -8.83
C PHE A 120 6.60 -13.72 -7.93
N MET A 121 5.93 -14.31 -6.96
CA MET A 121 5.27 -13.59 -5.88
C MET A 121 5.84 -14.01 -4.54
N ASP A 122 6.25 -13.04 -3.75
CA ASP A 122 6.61 -13.23 -2.35
C ASP A 122 5.44 -12.83 -1.45
N ALA A 123 4.92 -13.78 -0.68
CA ALA A 123 4.03 -13.51 0.43
C ALA A 123 4.87 -13.21 1.69
N LEU A 124 4.81 -11.98 2.19
CA LEU A 124 5.71 -11.49 3.24
C LEU A 124 5.10 -11.65 4.63
N ARG A 125 5.77 -12.40 5.50
CA ARG A 125 5.37 -12.52 6.90
C ARG A 125 6.00 -11.40 7.72
N GLN A 126 5.18 -10.45 8.15
CA GLN A 126 5.59 -9.33 9.00
C GLN A 126 4.85 -9.38 10.34
N LYS A 127 5.59 -9.54 11.44
CA LYS A 127 5.03 -9.45 12.80
C LYS A 127 4.46 -8.06 13.07
N THR A 128 3.40 -8.00 13.87
CA THR A 128 2.89 -6.74 14.39
C THR A 128 4.04 -5.99 15.09
N PHE A 129 4.28 -4.73 14.72
CA PHE A 129 5.38 -3.88 15.19
C PHE A 129 6.79 -4.14 14.61
N SER A 130 7.02 -5.23 13.85
CA SER A 130 8.30 -5.36 13.13
C SER A 130 8.33 -4.41 11.95
N SER A 131 9.47 -3.74 11.73
CA SER A 131 9.64 -2.86 10.58
C SER A 131 10.02 -3.62 9.31
N LEU A 132 10.66 -4.78 9.44
CA LEU A 132 11.10 -5.63 8.33
C LEU A 132 10.24 -6.91 8.30
N PRO A 133 10.01 -7.50 7.12
CA PRO A 133 9.54 -8.88 7.04
C PRO A 133 10.54 -9.83 7.70
N ASP A 134 10.04 -10.87 8.36
CA ASP A 134 10.87 -11.89 9.00
C ASP A 134 11.15 -13.06 8.04
N GLU A 135 10.14 -13.42 7.23
CA GLU A 135 10.14 -14.57 6.32
C GLU A 135 9.30 -14.23 5.08
N SER A 136 9.57 -14.88 3.95
CA SER A 136 8.70 -14.90 2.77
C SER A 136 8.41 -16.31 2.32
N ILE A 137 7.24 -16.49 1.69
CA ILE A 137 6.93 -17.67 0.89
C ILE A 137 6.94 -17.21 -0.56
N THR A 138 7.88 -17.75 -1.33
CA THR A 138 8.04 -17.47 -2.76
C THR A 138 7.21 -18.45 -3.57
N ILE A 139 6.39 -17.93 -4.49
CA ILE A 139 5.50 -18.70 -5.33
C ILE A 139 5.76 -18.29 -6.79
N PRO A 140 6.25 -19.20 -7.65
CA PRO A 140 6.40 -18.92 -9.07
C PRO A 140 5.03 -18.79 -9.74
N TYR A 141 4.95 -17.95 -10.76
CA TYR A 141 3.81 -17.93 -11.66
C TYR A 141 3.65 -19.29 -12.35
N GLY A 142 2.43 -19.82 -12.40
CA GLY A 142 2.13 -21.10 -13.07
C GLY A 142 2.01 -22.31 -12.14
N GLU A 143 2.33 -22.18 -10.85
CA GLU A 143 2.17 -23.27 -9.86
C GLU A 143 0.92 -23.08 -9.00
N GLU A 144 0.99 -22.16 -8.04
CA GLU A 144 -0.13 -21.82 -7.14
C GLU A 144 -0.56 -20.35 -7.33
N PHE A 145 0.04 -19.65 -8.29
CA PHE A 145 -0.23 -18.25 -8.59
C PHE A 145 -0.48 -18.07 -10.10
N PHE A 146 -1.69 -17.65 -10.44
CA PHE A 146 -2.13 -17.46 -11.81
C PHE A 146 -2.86 -16.13 -11.97
N LEU A 147 -2.80 -15.56 -13.17
CA LEU A 147 -3.52 -14.33 -13.51
C LEU A 147 -4.62 -14.67 -14.51
N SER A 148 -5.85 -14.30 -14.17
CA SER A 148 -7.01 -14.50 -15.05
C SER A 148 -7.30 -13.26 -15.89
N THR A 149 -7.13 -12.07 -15.32
CA THR A 149 -7.38 -10.80 -16.01
C THR A 149 -6.40 -9.73 -15.57
N VAL A 150 -5.97 -8.91 -16.53
CA VAL A 150 -5.15 -7.73 -16.31
C VAL A 150 -5.84 -6.56 -16.99
N THR A 151 -6.17 -5.51 -16.24
CA THR A 151 -6.91 -4.35 -16.76
C THR A 151 -6.14 -3.07 -16.42
N HIS A 152 -5.95 -2.21 -17.42
CA HIS A 152 -5.39 -0.88 -17.21
C HIS A 152 -6.49 0.11 -16.82
N ASP A 153 -6.35 0.74 -15.65
CA ASP A 153 -7.16 1.86 -15.23
C ASP A 153 -6.42 3.17 -15.55
N GLU A 154 -6.71 3.74 -16.71
CA GLU A 154 -6.06 4.95 -17.23
C GLU A 154 -6.23 6.15 -16.31
N LEU A 155 -7.42 6.30 -15.71
CA LEU A 155 -7.73 7.42 -14.82
C LEU A 155 -6.87 7.41 -13.56
N ASN A 156 -6.62 6.21 -13.02
CA ASN A 156 -5.82 6.04 -11.81
C ASN A 156 -4.36 5.70 -12.11
N HIS A 157 -3.98 5.47 -13.36
CA HIS A 157 -2.65 5.06 -13.80
C HIS A 157 -2.13 3.83 -13.01
N VAL A 158 -2.99 2.81 -12.94
CA VAL A 158 -2.72 1.55 -12.24
C VAL A 158 -3.16 0.36 -13.09
N ILE A 159 -2.56 -0.80 -12.82
CA ILE A 159 -2.95 -2.07 -13.41
C ILE A 159 -3.68 -2.86 -12.33
N ILE A 160 -4.89 -3.31 -12.65
CA ILE A 160 -5.70 -4.18 -11.79
C ILE A 160 -5.52 -5.60 -12.28
N CYS A 161 -5.01 -6.45 -11.39
CA CYS A 161 -4.78 -7.86 -11.65
C CYS A 161 -5.79 -8.68 -10.84
N ASN A 162 -6.52 -9.56 -11.51
CA ASN A 162 -7.29 -10.61 -10.86
C ASN A 162 -6.71 -11.96 -11.26
N GLY A 163 -6.74 -12.89 -10.33
CA GLY A 163 -6.14 -14.19 -10.50
C GLY A 163 -6.50 -15.15 -9.37
N THR A 164 -5.72 -16.19 -9.25
CA THR A 164 -5.86 -17.22 -8.23
C THR A 164 -4.55 -17.37 -7.48
N LEU A 165 -4.63 -17.48 -6.16
CA LEU A 165 -3.51 -17.81 -5.28
C LEU A 165 -3.92 -18.96 -4.36
N ILE A 166 -3.26 -20.12 -4.45
CA ILE A 166 -3.58 -21.33 -3.66
C ILE A 166 -5.09 -21.62 -3.75
N ASP A 167 -5.61 -21.72 -4.98
CA ASP A 167 -7.03 -21.94 -5.29
C ASP A 167 -8.02 -20.87 -4.77
N THR A 168 -7.52 -19.76 -4.23
CA THR A 168 -8.37 -18.66 -3.77
C THR A 168 -8.34 -17.46 -4.73
N PRO A 169 -9.48 -16.81 -5.01
CA PRO A 169 -9.50 -15.59 -5.79
C PRO A 169 -8.62 -14.52 -5.16
N TYR A 170 -7.61 -14.08 -5.91
CA TYR A 170 -6.65 -13.09 -5.45
C TYR A 170 -6.63 -11.90 -6.39
N ARG A 171 -7.03 -10.75 -5.85
CA ARG A 171 -7.03 -9.47 -6.55
C ARG A 171 -5.96 -8.57 -6.00
N PHE A 172 -5.24 -7.87 -6.87
CA PHE A 172 -4.27 -6.87 -6.47
C PHE A 172 -4.06 -5.80 -7.52
N ILE A 173 -3.32 -4.75 -7.16
CA ILE A 173 -3.10 -3.57 -8.00
C ILE A 173 -1.61 -3.26 -8.00
N VAL A 174 -1.06 -2.92 -9.17
CA VAL A 174 0.30 -2.41 -9.31
C VAL A 174 0.29 -1.07 -10.03
N ILE A 175 1.38 -0.31 -9.91
CA ILE A 175 1.55 0.93 -10.67
C ILE A 175 1.65 0.59 -12.15
N TYR A 176 1.01 1.39 -13.00
CA TYR A 176 1.16 1.24 -14.44
C TYR A 176 2.57 1.63 -14.88
N GLU A 177 3.19 0.69 -15.59
CA GLU A 177 4.42 0.85 -16.36
C GLU A 177 4.23 -0.07 -17.58
N SER A 178 4.60 0.39 -18.78
CA SER A 178 4.21 -0.29 -20.02
C SER A 178 4.88 -1.66 -20.18
N THR A 179 6.13 -1.81 -19.75
CA THR A 179 6.84 -3.09 -19.75
C THR A 179 6.20 -4.09 -18.80
N ILE A 180 5.81 -3.64 -17.60
CA ILE A 180 5.10 -4.49 -16.63
C ILE A 180 3.73 -4.91 -17.18
N PHE A 181 2.97 -3.96 -17.71
CA PHE A 181 1.64 -4.25 -18.28
C PHE A 181 1.71 -5.28 -19.40
N ASN A 182 2.58 -5.06 -20.39
CA ASN A 182 2.74 -5.97 -21.53
C ASN A 182 3.16 -7.38 -21.08
N ARG A 183 4.02 -7.46 -20.08
CA ARG A 183 4.48 -8.73 -19.52
C ARG A 183 3.34 -9.48 -18.82
N LEU A 184 2.61 -8.81 -17.94
CA LEU A 184 1.47 -9.41 -17.23
C LEU A 184 0.35 -9.82 -18.20
N GLU A 185 0.08 -9.00 -19.22
CA GLU A 185 -0.91 -9.30 -20.25
C GLU A 185 -0.52 -10.54 -21.09
N THR A 186 0.77 -10.71 -21.37
CA THR A 186 1.28 -11.88 -22.09
C THR A 186 1.07 -13.17 -21.30
N LEU A 187 1.31 -13.14 -19.99
CA LEU A 187 1.10 -14.30 -19.11
C LEU A 187 -0.37 -14.75 -19.11
N VAL A 188 -1.32 -13.80 -19.04
CA VAL A 188 -2.76 -14.10 -19.11
C VAL A 188 -3.15 -14.72 -20.46
N LYS A 189 -2.55 -14.29 -21.56
CA LYS A 189 -2.85 -14.81 -22.91
C LYS A 189 -2.35 -16.24 -23.12
N ILE A 190 -1.28 -16.65 -22.44
CA ILE A 190 -0.75 -18.01 -22.52
C ILE A 190 -1.69 -18.95 -21.76
N GLU A 191 -2.09 -18.58 -20.54
CA GLU A 191 -3.01 -19.36 -19.71
C GLU A 191 -4.33 -19.71 -20.44
N ASN A 192 -4.95 -18.71 -21.08
CA ASN A 192 -6.22 -18.89 -21.79
C ASN A 192 -6.12 -19.73 -23.08
N LYS A 193 -4.90 -20.09 -23.53
CA LYS A 193 -4.69 -20.96 -24.69
C LYS A 193 -4.47 -22.42 -24.31
N GLU A 194 -4.16 -22.71 -23.04
CA GLU A 194 -3.94 -24.07 -22.53
C GLU A 194 -5.20 -24.68 -21.90
N VAL A 195 -6.32 -23.95 -21.93
CA VAL A 195 -7.69 -24.40 -21.57
C VAL A 195 -8.51 -24.61 -22.83
#